data_AF-A0A3R9MJF4-F1
#
_entry.id   AF-A0A3R9MJF4-F1
#
_cell.length_a   1.000
_cell.length_b   1.000
_cell.length_c   1.000
_cell.angle_alpha   90.00
_cell.angle_beta   90.00
_cell.angle_gamma   90.00
#
_symmetry.space_group_name_H-M   'P 1'
#
loop_
_entity.id
_entity.type
_entity.pdbx_description
1 polymer ?
#
loop_
_entity_poly.entity_id
_entity_poly.type
_entity_poly.pdbx_seq_one_letter_code
_entity_poly.pdbx_strand_id
1 'polypeptide(L)'
;MKQTPEPPAGEKLLFPPARTALRDLYRTARHLPSTDPYAPARLARIADQAEYFLLNWPLEAWPAALHSGQPLPSRQALLAWVLMAQRELRQIGTSSDTPWPYATWHRVSTLLLAALVPFA
;
A
#
# COMPACT_ATOMS: atom_id res chain seq x y z
N MET A 1 44.90 -16.50 -25.73
CA MET A 1 43.52 -16.11 -26.08
C MET A 1 42.78 -15.84 -24.77
N LYS A 2 42.36 -14.59 -24.52
CA LYS A 2 41.65 -14.22 -23.29
C LYS A 2 40.19 -14.64 -23.44
N GLN A 3 39.72 -15.58 -22.62
CA GLN A 3 38.30 -15.91 -22.53
C GLN A 3 37.62 -14.80 -21.74
N THR A 4 36.73 -14.08 -22.41
CA THR A 4 35.81 -13.10 -21.84
C THR A 4 34.81 -13.84 -20.95
N PRO A 5 34.67 -13.52 -19.65
CA PRO A 5 33.60 -14.08 -18.84
C PRO A 5 32.26 -13.52 -19.32
N GLU A 6 31.30 -14.41 -19.55
CA GLU A 6 29.90 -14.07 -19.82
C GLU A 6 29.32 -13.20 -18.69
N PRO A 7 28.44 -12.23 -19.02
CA PRO A 7 27.82 -11.40 -17.99
C PRO A 7 26.92 -12.26 -17.09
N PRO A 8 26.89 -12.01 -15.76
CA PRO A 8 26.03 -12.76 -14.87
C PRO A 8 24.57 -12.61 -15.28
N ALA A 9 23.89 -13.75 -15.40
CA ALA A 9 22.47 -13.87 -15.66
C ALA A 9 21.69 -12.90 -14.78
N GLY A 10 20.86 -12.06 -15.41
CA GLY A 10 20.13 -10.99 -14.76
C GLY A 10 19.52 -11.43 -13.44
N GLU A 11 19.99 -10.81 -12.35
CA GLU A 11 19.35 -10.85 -11.05
C GLU A 11 17.88 -10.51 -11.26
N LYS A 12 17.02 -11.53 -11.22
CA LYS A 12 15.61 -11.30 -10.93
C LYS A 12 15.64 -10.64 -9.57
N LEU A 13 15.47 -9.32 -9.54
CA LEU A 13 15.14 -8.57 -8.34
C LEU A 13 13.89 -9.22 -7.76
N LEU A 14 14.08 -10.23 -6.92
CA LEU A 14 13.03 -10.92 -6.20
C LEU A 14 12.63 -9.96 -5.10
N PHE A 15 11.77 -9.02 -5.48
CA PHE A 15 11.15 -8.14 -4.51
C PHE A 15 10.43 -9.00 -3.47
N PRO A 16 10.56 -8.68 -2.19
CA PRO A 16 9.91 -9.46 -1.15
C PRO A 16 8.40 -9.52 -1.41
N PRO A 17 7.72 -10.62 -1.02
CA PRO A 17 6.28 -10.80 -1.24
C PRO A 17 5.46 -9.61 -0.72
N ALA A 18 5.97 -8.89 0.29
CA ALA A 18 5.38 -7.67 0.82
C ALA A 18 5.23 -6.54 -0.22
N ARG A 19 6.21 -6.31 -1.11
CA ARG A 19 6.10 -5.28 -2.16
C ARG A 19 4.93 -5.59 -3.08
N THR A 20 4.88 -6.82 -3.58
CA THR A 20 3.82 -7.27 -4.50
C THR A 20 2.46 -7.17 -3.84
N ALA A 21 2.34 -7.59 -2.57
CA ALA A 21 1.10 -7.48 -1.82
C ALA A 21 0.64 -6.01 -1.66
N LEU A 22 1.54 -5.10 -1.29
CA LEU A 22 1.21 -3.67 -1.16
C LEU A 22 0.79 -3.05 -2.50
N ARG A 23 1.41 -3.47 -3.61
CA ARG A 23 0.98 -3.07 -4.97
C ARG A 23 -0.43 -3.56 -5.30
N ASP A 24 -0.75 -4.79 -4.93
CA ASP A 24 -2.09 -5.34 -5.20
C ASP A 24 -3.15 -4.66 -4.33
N LEU A 25 -2.82 -4.28 -3.10
CA LEU A 25 -3.65 -3.41 -2.27
C LEU A 25 -3.86 -2.03 -2.89
N TYR A 26 -2.81 -1.41 -3.47
CA TYR A 26 -2.94 -0.14 -4.21
C TYR A 26 -3.97 -0.26 -5.33
N ARG A 27 -3.84 -1.29 -6.18
CA ARG A 27 -4.74 -1.52 -7.31
C ARG A 27 -6.18 -1.73 -6.83
N THR A 28 -6.35 -2.52 -5.77
CA THR A 28 -7.67 -2.76 -5.18
C THR A 28 -8.30 -1.47 -4.66
N ALA A 29 -7.56 -0.65 -3.92
CA ALA A 29 -8.04 0.63 -3.39
C ALA A 29 -8.38 1.62 -4.51
N ARG A 30 -7.55 1.70 -5.56
CA ARG A 30 -7.75 2.61 -6.70
C ARG A 30 -9.02 2.33 -7.49
N HIS A 31 -9.42 1.06 -7.57
CA HIS A 31 -10.58 0.62 -8.34
C HIS A 31 -11.84 0.41 -7.51
N LEU A 32 -11.81 0.72 -6.21
CA LEU A 32 -12.97 0.61 -5.35
C LEU A 32 -13.89 1.83 -5.54
N PRO A 33 -15.13 1.68 -6.04
CA PRO A 33 -16.01 2.82 -6.24
C PRO A 33 -16.63 3.30 -4.91
N SER A 34 -16.93 4.60 -4.81
CA SER A 34 -17.58 5.18 -3.63
C SER A 34 -19.03 4.72 -3.43
N THR A 35 -19.65 4.18 -4.48
CA THR A 35 -21.02 3.66 -4.48
C THR A 35 -21.12 2.21 -4.03
N ASP A 36 -20.00 1.52 -3.81
CA ASP A 36 -20.00 0.14 -3.31
C ASP A 36 -20.48 0.11 -1.84
N PRO A 37 -21.57 -0.62 -1.52
CA PRO A 37 -22.10 -0.71 -0.16
C PRO A 37 -21.11 -1.33 0.84
N TYR A 38 -20.12 -2.08 0.35
CA TYR A 38 -19.06 -2.68 1.15
C TYR A 38 -17.75 -1.90 1.08
N ALA A 39 -17.72 -0.70 0.45
CA ALA A 39 -16.53 0.12 0.39
C ALA A 39 -15.89 0.38 1.77
N PRO A 40 -16.64 0.69 2.85
CA PRO A 40 -16.05 0.94 4.16
C PRO A 40 -15.30 -0.28 4.71
N ALA A 41 -15.93 -1.46 4.66
CA ALA A 41 -15.34 -2.71 5.13
C ALA A 41 -14.12 -3.12 4.29
N ARG A 42 -14.18 -2.92 2.97
CA ARG A 42 -13.06 -3.19 2.06
C ARG A 42 -11.88 -2.25 2.34
N LEU A 43 -12.13 -0.96 2.55
CA LEU A 43 -11.07 0.00 2.90
C LEU A 43 -10.45 -0.29 4.26
N ALA A 44 -11.25 -0.70 5.25
CA ALA A 44 -10.73 -1.16 6.54
C ALA A 44 -9.81 -2.36 6.38
N ARG A 45 -10.25 -3.38 5.63
CA ARG A 45 -9.42 -4.56 5.36
C ARG A 45 -8.12 -4.20 4.64
N ILE A 46 -8.17 -3.30 3.66
CA ILE A 46 -6.97 -2.82 2.96
C ILE A 46 -6.03 -2.12 3.93
N ALA A 47 -6.56 -1.27 4.82
CA ALA A 47 -5.76 -0.58 5.83
C ALA A 47 -5.06 -1.56 6.78
N ASP A 48 -5.78 -2.56 7.28
CA ASP A 48 -5.23 -3.59 8.19
C ASP A 48 -4.15 -4.43 7.50
N GLN A 49 -4.37 -4.82 6.24
CA GLN A 49 -3.37 -5.57 5.47
C GLN A 49 -2.14 -4.72 5.16
N ALA A 50 -2.33 -3.44 4.80
CA ALA A 50 -1.22 -2.51 4.57
C ALA A 50 -0.39 -2.30 5.84
N GLU A 51 -1.04 -2.08 6.97
CA GLU A 51 -0.39 -2.00 8.28
C GLU A 51 0.43 -3.26 8.58
N TYR A 52 -0.18 -4.44 8.40
CA TYR A 52 0.50 -5.72 8.61
C TYR A 52 1.77 -5.85 7.77
N PHE A 53 1.70 -5.58 6.46
CA PHE A 53 2.88 -5.70 5.59
C PHE A 53 3.94 -4.66 5.90
N LEU A 54 3.55 -3.42 6.24
CA LEU A 54 4.49 -2.38 6.62
C LEU A 54 5.18 -2.68 7.96
N LEU A 55 4.48 -3.20 8.96
CA LEU A 55 5.07 -3.57 10.24
C LEU A 55 6.00 -4.79 10.15
N ASN A 56 5.61 -5.80 9.36
CA ASN A 56 6.35 -7.06 9.26
C ASN A 56 7.45 -7.06 8.20
N TRP A 57 7.60 -5.99 7.41
CA TRP A 57 8.73 -5.87 6.50
C TRP A 57 10.02 -5.58 7.30
N PRO A 58 11.05 -6.45 7.22
CA PRO A 58 12.32 -6.24 7.90
C PRO A 58 12.96 -4.89 7.53
N LEU A 59 13.51 -4.19 8.52
CA LEU A 59 14.12 -2.87 8.31
C LEU A 59 15.34 -2.95 7.39
N GLU A 60 16.10 -4.04 7.52
CA GLU A 60 17.30 -4.34 6.74
C GLU A 60 16.99 -4.58 5.26
N ALA A 61 15.75 -5.00 4.97
CA ALA A 61 15.25 -5.24 3.62
C ALA A 61 14.39 -4.08 3.09
N TRP A 62 14.34 -2.95 3.80
CA TRP A 62 13.58 -1.78 3.38
C TRP A 62 14.28 -1.08 2.21
N PRO A 63 13.64 -0.94 1.04
CA PRO A 63 14.31 -0.38 -0.14
C PRO A 63 14.46 1.14 -0.03
N ALA A 64 15.62 1.66 -0.45
CA ALA A 64 15.84 3.10 -0.55
C ALA A 64 14.98 3.75 -1.66
N ALA A 65 14.69 3.00 -2.72
CA ALA A 65 13.83 3.39 -3.83
C ALA A 65 13.16 2.16 -4.45
N LEU A 66 11.91 2.31 -4.93
CA LEU A 66 11.16 1.23 -5.59
C LEU A 66 11.10 1.36 -7.11
N HIS A 67 11.21 2.58 -7.62
CA HIS A 67 11.19 2.93 -9.05
C HIS A 67 12.32 3.91 -9.35
N SER A 68 12.61 4.10 -10.64
CA SER A 68 13.71 4.89 -11.23
C SER A 68 14.01 6.24 -10.53
N GLY A 69 14.71 6.20 -9.39
CA GLY A 69 15.25 7.35 -8.70
C GLY A 69 14.31 8.09 -7.73
N GLN A 70 13.08 7.63 -7.50
CA GLN A 70 12.19 8.29 -6.50
C GLN A 70 12.48 7.73 -5.10
N PRO A 71 12.82 8.57 -4.12
CA PRO A 71 13.07 8.11 -2.76
C PRO A 71 11.80 7.54 -2.15
N LEU A 72 11.90 6.36 -1.53
CA LEU A 72 10.78 5.79 -0.81
C LEU A 72 10.58 6.57 0.50
N PRO A 73 9.35 7.03 0.83
CA PRO A 73 9.10 7.59 2.15
C PRO A 73 9.48 6.60 3.25
N SER A 74 9.82 7.12 4.43
CA SER A 74 10.13 6.26 5.56
C SER A 74 8.95 5.35 5.87
N ARG A 75 9.24 4.12 6.33
CA ARG A 75 8.22 3.17 6.78
C ARG A 75 7.24 3.79 7.79
N GLN A 76 7.76 4.64 8.69
CA GLN A 76 6.96 5.37 9.68
C GLN A 76 5.98 6.37 9.04
N ALA A 77 6.40 7.08 7.98
CA ALA A 77 5.51 8.00 7.27
C ALA A 77 4.37 7.26 6.58
N LEU A 78 4.68 6.12 5.94
CA LEU A 78 3.66 5.26 5.31
C LEU A 78 2.68 4.70 6.33
N LEU A 79 3.19 4.21 7.47
CA LEU A 79 2.36 3.74 8.58
C LEU A 79 1.47 4.85 9.15
N ALA A 80 1.98 6.08 9.28
CA ALA A 80 1.20 7.20 9.78
C ALA A 80 -0.03 7.46 8.92
N TRP A 81 0.10 7.43 7.59
CA TRP A 81 -1.05 7.58 6.69
C TRP A 81 -2.06 6.43 6.80
N VAL A 82 -1.59 5.19 6.95
CA VAL A 82 -2.47 4.02 7.18
C VAL A 82 -3.23 4.15 8.51
N LEU A 83 -2.54 4.53 9.59
CA LEU A 83 -3.15 4.71 10.91
C LEU A 83 -4.16 5.88 10.92
N MET A 84 -3.91 6.94 10.15
CA MET A 84 -4.87 8.02 9.94
C MET A 84 -6.12 7.50 9.21
N ALA A 85 -5.96 6.68 8.16
CA ALA A 85 -7.10 6.09 7.46
C ALA A 85 -7.94 5.19 8.39
N GLN A 86 -7.29 4.34 9.19
CA GLN A 86 -7.98 3.51 10.19
C GLN A 86 -8.69 4.35 11.26
N ARG A 87 -8.12 5.48 11.67
CA ARG A 87 -8.76 6.39 12.62
C ARG A 87 -10.07 6.94 12.06
N GLU A 88 -10.07 7.43 10.82
CA GLU A 88 -11.29 7.92 10.16
C GLU A 88 -12.34 6.80 10.03
N LEU A 89 -11.91 5.59 9.65
CA LEU A 89 -12.77 4.40 9.57
C LEU A 89 -13.41 4.04 10.91
N ARG A 90 -12.63 4.09 12.01
CA ARG A 90 -13.14 3.82 13.37
C ARG A 90 -14.13 4.87 13.86
N GLN A 91 -13.97 6.13 13.47
CA GLN A 91 -14.87 7.21 13.91
C GLN A 91 -16.25 7.11 13.27
N ILE A 92 -16.32 6.65 12.03
CA ILE A 92 -17.57 6.66 11.25
C ILE A 92 -18.22 5.27 11.23
N GLY A 93 -17.44 4.23 11.47
CA GLY A 93 -17.88 2.84 11.40
C GLY A 93 -17.83 2.31 9.97
N THR A 94 -17.96 0.97 9.88
CA THR A 94 -17.83 0.21 8.62
C THR A 94 -19.09 -0.56 8.26
N SER A 95 -20.21 -0.31 8.96
CA SER A 95 -21.50 -0.97 8.71
C SER A 95 -22.06 -0.61 7.33
N SER A 96 -22.61 -1.61 6.63
CA SER A 96 -23.22 -1.45 5.31
C SER A 96 -24.55 -0.69 5.32
N ASP A 97 -25.20 -0.58 6.48
CA ASP A 97 -26.56 -0.05 6.61
C ASP A 97 -26.62 1.49 6.58
N THR A 98 -25.46 2.15 6.71
CA THR A 98 -25.37 3.62 6.69
C THR A 98 -24.67 4.07 5.42
N PRO A 99 -25.32 4.90 4.57
CA PRO A 99 -24.67 5.43 3.38
C PRO A 99 -23.45 6.27 3.79
N TRP A 100 -22.28 5.89 3.27
CA TRP A 100 -21.03 6.54 3.62
C TRP A 100 -20.91 7.87 2.86
N PRO A 101 -20.63 9.01 3.53
CA PRO A 101 -20.46 10.28 2.85
C PRO A 101 -19.28 10.20 1.85
N TYR A 102 -19.49 10.73 0.64
CA TYR A 102 -18.43 10.76 -0.38
C TYR A 102 -17.14 11.43 0.12
N ALA A 103 -17.26 12.51 0.90
CA ALA A 103 -16.10 13.20 1.46
C ALA A 103 -15.27 12.30 2.39
N THR A 104 -15.93 11.45 3.18
CA THR A 104 -15.28 10.46 4.04
C THR A 104 -14.57 9.42 3.20
N TRP A 105 -15.29 8.81 2.24
CA TRP A 105 -14.73 7.82 1.34
C TRP A 105 -13.48 8.36 0.65
N HIS A 106 -13.57 9.57 0.10
CA HIS A 106 -12.49 10.23 -0.63
C HIS A 106 -11.28 10.53 0.26
N ARG A 107 -11.50 10.94 1.52
CA ARG A 107 -10.41 11.18 2.48
C ARG A 107 -9.68 9.87 2.81
N VAL A 108 -10.42 8.82 3.16
CA VAL A 108 -9.86 7.50 3.51
C VAL A 108 -9.13 6.90 2.31
N SER A 109 -9.74 6.93 1.13
CA SER A 109 -9.11 6.42 -0.09
C SER A 109 -7.83 7.19 -0.42
N THR A 110 -7.83 8.51 -0.26
CA THR A 110 -6.65 9.34 -0.53
C THR A 110 -5.50 9.02 0.41
N LEU A 111 -5.77 8.84 1.70
CA LEU A 111 -4.75 8.45 2.69
C LEU A 111 -4.14 7.07 2.34
N LEU A 112 -4.98 6.09 2.01
CA LEU A 112 -4.51 4.75 1.62
C LEU A 112 -3.74 4.78 0.31
N LEU A 113 -4.22 5.53 -0.70
CA LEU A 113 -3.51 5.67 -1.97
C LEU A 113 -2.16 6.39 -1.78
N ALA A 114 -2.07 7.40 -0.92
CA ALA A 114 -0.81 8.06 -0.61
C ALA A 114 0.20 7.10 0.06
N ALA A 115 -0.27 6.22 0.95
CA ALA A 115 0.58 5.19 1.56
C ALA A 115 1.01 4.09 0.58
N LEU A 116 0.19 3.78 -0.42
CA LEU A 116 0.40 2.61 -1.30
C LEU A 116 0.98 2.97 -2.68
N VAL A 117 0.88 4.23 -3.12
CA VAL A 117 1.37 4.67 -4.43
C VAL A 117 2.86 4.40 -4.69
N PRO A 118 3.78 4.42 -3.69
CA PRO A 118 5.18 4.08 -3.97
C PRO A 118 5.37 2.65 -4.50
N PHE A 119 4.42 1.76 -4.22
CA PHE A 119 4.46 0.35 -4.59
C PHE A 119 3.74 0.03 -5.91
N ALA A 120 3.05 1.01 -6.53
CA ALA A 120 2.19 0.85 -7.71
C ALA A 120 2.87 0.17 -8.92
#